data_AF-A0A5N6ZGP0-F1
#
_entry.id   AF-A0A5N6ZGP0-F1
#
_cell.length_a   1.000
_cell.length_b   1.000
_cell.length_c   1.000
_cell.angle_alpha   90.00
_cell.angle_beta   90.00
_cell.angle_gamma   90.00
#
_symmetry.space_group_name_H-M   'P 1'
#
loop_
_entity.id
_entity.type
_entity.pdbx_description
1 polymer ?
#
loop_
_entity_poly.entity_id
_entity_poly.type
_entity_poly.pdbx_seq_one_letter_code
_entity_poly.pdbx_strand_id
1 'polypeptide(L)'
;MDQQIAPYIKFSSNDRHPKTPCLQLELKLCPLLYYTLRRPAQDDDPRPFVFVWSPLNEGYSQDGFVLLRHTPDGKLERVPVPDAIQDPLDIVNVKYPFDVKELKSGGSIVYCDSLPARYKEQLDPGETYELVWPGTKIRLWDWGTANDHVGSQLGANPVQPDLIMPGGASVTFTYEQIESPVYGRRQSTPPVLLSDLVQGAPFLSVELSGPDTIDTEEDHFVSCHVRYHGSPTDRPITFRDHVIWEQCRSYRLENGFWELKESGCPGIFLDDPDIAVKVAEDGSFITLRPGECWINSWSILHNIDGWEIGDTWRYLFKGGTVDWWDYGGLDEHADTTVKLPLHPWGRVSDPADNGGRPKLVIPASNAIEFRIVEKE
;
A
#
# COMPACT_ATOMS: atom_id res chain seq x y z
N MET A 1 23.55 13.48 13.38
CA MET A 1 23.61 12.01 13.32
C MET A 1 24.05 11.53 14.68
N ASP A 2 23.31 10.61 15.29
CA ASP A 2 23.69 10.02 16.57
C ASP A 2 25.02 9.27 16.40
N GLN A 3 25.98 9.46 17.31
CA GLN A 3 27.28 8.82 17.23
C GLN A 3 27.18 7.30 17.37
N GLN A 4 26.10 6.80 18.00
CA GLN A 4 25.92 5.37 18.22
C GLN A 4 25.46 4.60 16.97
N ILE A 5 24.74 5.26 16.05
CA ILE A 5 24.26 4.60 14.81
C ILE A 5 25.25 4.68 13.65
N ALA A 6 26.25 5.56 13.73
CA ALA A 6 27.26 5.77 12.69
C ALA A 6 27.94 4.46 12.19
N PRO A 7 28.24 3.45 13.04
CA PRO A 7 28.82 2.18 12.59
C PRO A 7 27.92 1.36 11.65
N TYR A 8 26.61 1.64 11.63
CA TYR A 8 25.64 0.92 10.81
C TYR A 8 25.33 1.62 9.48
N ILE A 9 25.92 2.79 9.21
CA ILE A 9 25.70 3.54 7.97
C ILE A 9 26.64 3.02 6.87
N LYS A 10 26.04 2.51 5.79
CA LYS A 10 26.73 2.01 4.59
C LYS A 10 26.98 3.14 3.58
N PHE A 11 25.99 3.99 3.36
CA PHE A 11 26.06 5.10 2.40
C PHE A 11 25.61 6.40 3.05
N SER A 12 26.29 7.48 2.73
CA SER A 12 26.04 8.83 3.23
C SER A 12 25.75 9.78 2.07
N SER A 13 25.35 11.02 2.39
CA SER A 13 25.17 12.06 1.38
C SER A 13 26.47 12.38 0.60
N ASN A 14 27.64 12.06 1.15
CA ASN A 14 28.94 12.26 0.49
C ASN A 14 29.21 11.25 -0.62
N ASP A 15 28.51 10.11 -0.61
CA ASP A 15 28.65 9.06 -1.63
C ASP A 15 27.83 9.38 -2.90
N ARG A 16 26.99 10.42 -2.85
CA ARG A 16 26.17 10.87 -3.98
C ARG A 16 27.05 11.39 -5.11
N HIS A 17 26.78 10.90 -6.33
CA HIS A 17 27.40 11.42 -7.53
C HIS A 17 26.72 12.75 -7.96
N PRO A 18 27.46 13.79 -8.38
CA PRO A 18 26.87 15.10 -8.71
C PRO A 18 25.83 15.11 -9.85
N LYS A 19 25.82 14.05 -10.68
CA LYS A 19 24.85 13.87 -11.79
C LYS A 19 23.59 13.09 -11.40
N THR A 20 23.47 12.65 -10.15
CA THR A 20 22.27 11.95 -9.66
C THR A 20 21.40 12.94 -8.87
N PRO A 21 20.06 12.78 -8.93
CA PRO A 21 19.17 13.59 -8.14
C PRO A 21 19.40 13.36 -6.64
N CYS A 22 19.01 14.33 -5.83
CA CYS A 22 19.06 14.18 -4.38
C CYS A 22 17.81 13.45 -3.87
N LEU A 23 18.00 12.34 -3.16
CA LEU A 23 16.94 11.60 -2.48
C LEU A 23 17.28 11.49 -0.99
N GLN A 24 16.28 11.68 -0.13
CA GLN A 24 16.40 11.57 1.32
C GLN A 24 15.28 10.69 1.85
N LEU A 25 15.58 9.92 2.90
CA LEU A 25 14.59 9.16 3.66
C LEU A 25 14.50 9.76 5.06
N GLU A 26 13.28 10.00 5.53
CA GLU A 26 12.98 10.36 6.91
C GLU A 26 12.07 9.29 7.53
N LEU A 27 12.33 8.94 8.78
CA LEU A 27 11.52 8.00 9.55
C LEU A 27 10.82 8.71 10.70
N LYS A 28 9.57 8.34 10.96
CA LYS A 28 8.80 8.85 12.11
C LYS A 28 7.87 7.77 12.62
N LEU A 29 7.80 7.57 13.93
CA LEU A 29 6.83 6.66 14.55
C LEU A 29 5.72 7.47 15.22
N CYS A 30 4.48 7.33 14.77
CA CYS A 30 3.31 8.02 15.31
C CYS A 30 1.97 7.34 14.94
N PRO A 31 1.37 6.47 15.77
CA PRO A 31 1.89 5.24 16.37
C PRO A 31 2.31 4.16 15.35
N LEU A 32 2.12 4.40 14.05
CA LEU A 32 2.61 3.58 12.95
C LEU A 32 3.93 4.15 12.41
N LEU A 33 4.66 3.35 11.63
CA LEU A 33 5.95 3.75 11.08
C LEU A 33 5.78 4.45 9.74
N TYR A 34 6.21 5.70 9.68
CA TYR A 34 6.17 6.56 8.50
C TYR A 34 7.55 6.62 7.86
N TYR A 35 7.56 6.54 6.53
CA TYR A 35 8.75 6.64 5.69
C TYR A 35 8.51 7.75 4.68
N THR A 36 9.23 8.86 4.79
CA THR A 36 9.11 9.97 3.85
C THR A 36 10.31 9.97 2.93
N LEU A 37 10.10 9.66 1.66
CA LEU A 37 11.05 9.91 0.60
C LEU A 37 10.91 11.35 0.15
N ARG A 38 12.01 12.09 0.13
CA ARG A 38 12.00 13.51 -0.22
C ARG A 38 13.09 13.84 -1.21
N ARG A 39 12.72 14.67 -2.18
CA ARG A 39 13.67 15.38 -3.03
C ARG A 39 13.72 16.85 -2.60
N PRO A 40 14.87 17.36 -2.15
CA PRO A 40 15.02 18.78 -1.82
C PRO A 40 14.66 19.71 -3.00
N ALA A 41 14.15 20.90 -2.70
CA ALA A 41 13.84 21.91 -3.73
C ALA A 41 15.11 22.54 -4.34
N GLN A 42 16.23 22.51 -3.61
CA GLN A 42 17.54 22.99 -4.04
C GLN A 42 18.36 21.81 -4.57
N ASP A 43 17.83 21.12 -5.57
CA ASP A 43 18.56 20.09 -6.32
C ASP A 43 19.21 20.71 -7.57
N ASP A 44 20.36 20.18 -7.98
CA ASP A 44 21.20 20.75 -9.05
C ASP A 44 20.52 20.66 -10.43
N ASP A 45 19.61 19.71 -10.60
CA ASP A 45 18.84 19.46 -11.83
C ASP A 45 17.33 19.52 -11.54
N PRO A 46 16.54 20.36 -12.22
CA PRO A 46 15.10 20.49 -11.94
C PRO A 46 14.24 19.38 -12.55
N ARG A 47 14.78 18.54 -13.44
CA ARG A 47 14.01 17.50 -14.14
C ARG A 47 13.44 16.49 -13.14
N PRO A 48 12.18 16.03 -13.29
CA PRO A 48 11.68 14.91 -12.50
C PRO A 48 12.52 13.65 -12.80
N PHE A 49 12.52 12.72 -11.85
CA PHE A 49 13.12 11.41 -12.05
C PHE A 49 12.19 10.31 -11.53
N VAL A 50 12.34 9.13 -12.10
CA VAL A 50 11.66 7.92 -11.68
C VAL A 50 12.64 6.95 -11.05
N PHE A 51 12.17 6.13 -10.12
CA PHE A 51 12.96 5.08 -9.47
C PHE A 51 12.09 3.95 -8.96
N VAL A 52 12.70 2.78 -8.73
CA VAL A 52 12.04 1.62 -8.12
C VAL A 52 12.60 1.44 -6.72
N TRP A 53 11.82 1.87 -5.73
CA TRP A 53 12.07 1.60 -4.32
C TRP A 53 10.81 1.84 -3.49
N SER A 54 10.63 1.02 -2.47
CA SER A 54 9.59 1.10 -1.45
C SER A 54 10.13 0.52 -0.14
N PRO A 55 9.59 0.95 1.01
CA PRO A 55 9.97 0.34 2.28
C PRO A 55 9.64 -1.16 2.33
N LEU A 56 8.53 -1.58 1.73
CA LEU A 56 8.02 -2.95 1.78
C LEU A 56 8.88 -3.97 1.02
N ASN A 57 9.25 -3.65 -0.23
CA ASN A 57 9.98 -4.59 -1.06
C ASN A 57 11.49 -4.43 -0.83
N GLU A 58 12.02 -3.23 -1.04
CA GLU A 58 13.46 -2.98 -1.01
C GLU A 58 13.95 -2.58 0.39
N GLY A 59 13.15 -1.83 1.15
CA GLY A 59 13.54 -1.28 2.44
C GLY A 59 13.80 -2.34 3.51
N TYR A 60 13.14 -3.49 3.45
CA TYR A 60 13.34 -4.60 4.39
C TYR A 60 14.05 -5.82 3.78
N SER A 61 14.65 -5.68 2.59
CA SER A 61 15.49 -6.73 1.98
C SER A 61 16.74 -7.03 2.82
N GLN A 62 17.56 -8.01 2.43
CA GLN A 62 18.80 -8.41 3.12
C GLN A 62 19.74 -7.23 3.47
N ASP A 63 19.76 -6.21 2.61
CA ASP A 63 20.58 -5.00 2.80
C ASP A 63 19.82 -3.80 3.37
N GLY A 64 18.56 -3.99 3.76
CA GLY A 64 17.60 -3.00 4.20
C GLY A 64 17.77 -2.52 5.65
N PHE A 65 16.66 -2.16 6.30
CA PHE A 65 16.64 -1.62 7.65
C PHE A 65 17.34 -2.54 8.67
N VAL A 66 18.14 -1.93 9.53
CA VAL A 66 18.80 -2.61 10.63
C VAL A 66 18.00 -2.37 11.91
N LEU A 67 17.67 -3.45 12.61
CA LEU A 67 17.06 -3.38 13.94
C LEU A 67 18.15 -3.46 15.02
N LEU A 68 18.15 -2.48 15.91
CA LEU A 68 19.05 -2.39 17.04
C LEU A 68 18.24 -2.43 18.34
N ARG A 69 18.72 -3.13 19.37
CA ARG A 69 18.16 -3.14 20.72
C ARG A 69 19.02 -2.27 21.62
N HIS A 70 18.37 -1.44 22.44
CA HIS A 70 19.04 -0.71 23.52
C HIS A 70 19.33 -1.67 24.67
N THR A 71 20.58 -1.73 25.09
CA THR A 71 20.96 -2.53 26.26
C THR A 71 20.88 -1.70 27.56
N PRO A 72 20.77 -2.36 28.73
CA PRO A 72 20.76 -1.65 30.01
C PRO A 72 22.00 -0.80 30.30
N ASP A 73 23.15 -1.12 29.68
CA ASP A 73 24.39 -0.33 29.76
C ASP A 73 24.45 0.82 28.74
N GLY A 74 23.35 1.09 28.02
CA GLY A 74 23.20 2.22 27.12
C GLY A 74 23.87 2.05 25.75
N LYS A 75 24.14 0.81 25.33
CA LYS A 75 24.69 0.48 24.00
C LYS A 75 23.58 0.03 23.05
N LEU A 76 23.93 -0.01 21.76
CA LEU A 76 23.09 -0.58 20.71
C LEU A 76 23.65 -1.94 20.29
N GLU A 77 22.81 -2.96 20.35
CA GLU A 77 23.12 -4.31 19.86
C GLU A 77 22.28 -4.63 18.63
N ARG A 78 22.91 -5.20 17.60
CA ARG A 78 22.18 -5.61 16.39
C ARG A 78 21.33 -6.84 16.68
N VAL A 79 20.06 -6.75 16.35
CA VAL A 79 19.12 -7.88 16.42
C VAL A 79 19.19 -8.66 15.12
N PRO A 80 19.44 -9.97 15.13
CA PRO A 80 19.39 -10.80 13.93
C PRO A 80 17.94 -10.91 13.47
N VAL A 81 17.67 -10.46 12.25
CA VAL A 81 16.36 -10.60 11.61
C VAL A 81 16.54 -11.55 10.41
N PRO A 82 15.69 -12.57 10.22
CA PRO A 82 15.75 -13.44 9.05
C PRO A 82 15.71 -12.65 7.73
N ASP A 83 16.46 -13.11 6.73
CA ASP A 83 16.45 -12.46 5.41
C ASP A 83 15.06 -12.59 4.74
N ALA A 84 14.68 -11.59 3.96
CA ALA A 84 13.50 -11.69 3.11
C ALA A 84 13.74 -12.71 2.00
N ILE A 85 12.71 -13.49 1.62
CA ILE A 85 12.78 -14.49 0.55
C ILE A 85 12.82 -13.84 -0.84
N GLN A 86 12.59 -12.52 -0.93
CA GLN A 86 12.55 -11.82 -2.22
C GLN A 86 13.95 -11.53 -2.77
N ASP A 87 14.17 -11.97 -4.00
CA ASP A 87 15.33 -11.59 -4.80
C ASP A 87 15.24 -10.10 -5.21
N PRO A 88 16.38 -9.41 -5.28
CA PRO A 88 16.44 -8.04 -5.78
C PRO A 88 15.98 -7.97 -7.24
N LEU A 89 15.17 -6.96 -7.56
CA LEU A 89 14.74 -6.70 -8.92
C LEU A 89 15.90 -6.12 -9.75
N ASP A 90 16.17 -6.75 -10.90
CA ASP A 90 17.18 -6.26 -11.86
C ASP A 90 16.57 -5.39 -12.98
N ILE A 91 15.29 -5.64 -13.32
CA ILE A 91 14.55 -4.97 -14.40
C ILE A 91 13.06 -4.86 -14.03
N VAL A 92 12.43 -3.74 -14.37
CA VAL A 92 10.98 -3.51 -14.29
C VAL A 92 10.43 -3.17 -15.68
N ASN A 93 9.41 -3.91 -16.11
CA ASN A 93 8.62 -3.54 -17.28
C ASN A 93 7.57 -2.52 -16.86
N VAL A 94 7.69 -1.28 -17.31
CA VAL A 94 6.77 -0.20 -16.91
C VAL A 94 5.55 -0.27 -17.81
N LYS A 95 4.50 -0.94 -17.33
CA LYS A 95 3.22 -1.06 -18.05
C LYS A 95 2.29 0.09 -17.70
N TYR A 96 2.37 0.58 -16.46
CA TYR A 96 1.57 1.66 -15.93
C TYR A 96 2.45 2.67 -15.17
N PRO A 97 2.02 3.95 -15.07
CA PRO A 97 2.80 4.96 -14.35
C PRO A 97 3.11 4.62 -12.88
N PHE A 98 2.26 3.83 -12.22
CA PHE A 98 2.45 3.45 -10.82
C PHE A 98 3.48 2.32 -10.59
N ASP A 99 3.97 1.68 -11.64
CA ASP A 99 5.02 0.65 -11.58
C ASP A 99 6.37 1.25 -11.13
N VAL A 100 6.52 2.58 -11.23
CA VAL A 100 7.69 3.34 -10.77
C VAL A 100 7.26 4.47 -9.82
N LYS A 101 8.21 5.00 -9.06
CA LYS A 101 8.00 6.18 -8.20
C LYS A 101 8.58 7.40 -8.88
N GLU A 102 7.82 8.48 -8.96
CA GLU A 102 8.27 9.75 -9.57
C GLU A 102 8.47 10.81 -8.48
N LEU A 103 9.60 11.53 -8.53
CA LEU A 103 9.85 12.70 -7.68
C LEU A 103 10.30 13.91 -8.50
N LYS A 104 9.50 14.98 -8.45
CA LYS A 104 9.87 16.32 -8.89
C LYS A 104 10.68 17.07 -7.83
N SER A 105 11.40 18.12 -8.24
CA SER A 105 12.11 19.00 -7.30
C SER A 105 11.17 19.51 -6.20
N GLY A 106 11.60 19.38 -4.93
CA GLY A 106 10.79 19.73 -3.76
C GLY A 106 9.67 18.73 -3.41
N GLY A 107 9.49 17.67 -4.19
CA GLY A 107 8.46 16.66 -3.97
C GLY A 107 8.79 15.68 -2.84
N SER A 108 7.77 14.99 -2.36
CA SER A 108 7.88 13.90 -1.38
C SER A 108 6.86 12.80 -1.66
N ILE A 109 7.20 11.60 -1.22
CA ILE A 109 6.31 10.42 -1.14
C ILE A 109 6.38 9.94 0.30
N VAL A 110 5.23 9.74 0.92
CA VAL A 110 5.14 9.19 2.28
C VAL A 110 4.53 7.80 2.19
N TYR A 111 5.12 6.86 2.91
CA TYR A 111 4.56 5.55 3.20
C TYR A 111 4.25 5.50 4.68
N CYS A 112 3.22 4.76 5.07
CA CYS A 112 3.06 4.37 6.45
C CYS A 112 2.64 2.91 6.52
N ASP A 113 3.30 2.19 7.42
CA ASP A 113 3.23 0.74 7.53
C ASP A 113 3.53 0.29 8.96
N SER A 114 3.21 -0.97 9.23
CA SER A 114 3.69 -1.67 10.41
C SER A 114 5.06 -2.32 10.14
N LEU A 115 5.79 -2.68 11.20
CA LEU A 115 6.99 -3.51 11.03
C LEU A 115 6.61 -4.87 10.40
N PRO A 116 7.41 -5.41 9.47
CA PRO A 116 7.20 -6.77 8.97
C PRO A 116 7.24 -7.80 10.10
N ALA A 117 6.49 -8.91 9.96
CA ALA A 117 6.40 -9.96 10.98
C ALA A 117 7.78 -10.46 11.46
N ARG A 118 8.70 -10.71 10.53
CA ARG A 118 10.08 -11.13 10.84
C ARG A 118 10.83 -10.17 11.78
N TYR A 119 10.52 -8.87 11.73
CA TYR A 119 11.08 -7.88 12.66
C TYR A 119 10.34 -7.92 13.99
N LYS A 120 8.99 -7.98 13.96
CA LYS A 120 8.13 -8.05 15.15
C LYS A 120 8.44 -9.26 16.03
N GLU A 121 8.69 -10.41 15.42
CA GLU A 121 9.03 -11.67 16.11
C GLU A 121 10.35 -11.60 16.90
N GLN A 122 11.19 -10.60 16.64
CA GLN A 122 12.45 -10.38 17.37
C GLN A 122 12.31 -9.33 18.49
N LEU A 123 11.11 -8.79 18.70
CA LEU A 123 10.85 -7.77 19.70
C LEU A 123 10.35 -8.42 20.99
N ASP A 124 10.93 -7.98 22.11
CA ASP A 124 10.56 -8.40 23.45
C ASP A 124 9.72 -7.28 24.12
N PRO A 125 8.61 -7.62 24.80
CA PRO A 125 7.85 -6.65 25.58
C PRO A 125 8.71 -5.95 26.63
N GLY A 126 8.57 -4.62 26.72
CA GLY A 126 9.26 -3.72 27.64
C GLY A 126 10.60 -3.22 27.12
N GLU A 127 11.14 -3.80 26.06
CA GLU A 127 12.44 -3.44 25.50
C GLU A 127 12.33 -2.27 24.52
N THR A 128 13.43 -1.50 24.42
CA THR A 128 13.55 -0.35 23.53
C THR A 128 14.44 -0.70 22.35
N TYR A 129 14.02 -0.33 21.14
CA TYR A 129 14.69 -0.62 19.89
C TYR A 129 14.90 0.67 19.08
N GLU A 130 15.84 0.60 18.15
CA GLU A 130 16.07 1.62 17.13
C GLU A 130 16.07 0.95 15.75
N LEU A 131 15.16 1.39 14.88
CA LEU A 131 15.19 1.02 13.46
C LEU A 131 16.04 2.03 12.71
N VAL A 132 17.09 1.56 12.06
CA VAL A 132 18.07 2.41 11.37
C VAL A 132 18.08 2.09 9.88
N TRP A 133 17.99 3.13 9.05
CA TRP A 133 18.26 3.04 7.63
C TRP A 133 19.77 3.17 7.38
N PRO A 134 20.45 2.11 6.89
CA PRO A 134 21.89 2.14 6.65
C PRO A 134 22.28 2.94 5.40
N GLY A 135 21.32 3.24 4.52
CA GLY A 135 21.59 3.79 3.19
C GLY A 135 21.71 2.69 2.14
N THR A 136 21.32 3.00 0.90
CA THR A 136 21.42 2.05 -0.22
C THR A 136 21.74 2.73 -1.55
N LYS A 137 22.09 1.90 -2.53
CA LYS A 137 22.20 2.26 -3.94
C LYS A 137 20.95 1.78 -4.67
N ILE A 138 20.29 2.70 -5.37
CA ILE A 138 19.15 2.41 -6.23
C ILE A 138 19.67 2.40 -7.67
N ARG A 139 19.67 1.24 -8.31
CA ARG A 139 20.14 1.05 -9.70
C ARG A 139 19.05 1.30 -10.73
N LEU A 140 17.81 1.02 -10.35
CA LEU A 140 16.62 1.16 -11.17
C LEU A 140 16.08 2.60 -11.04
N TRP A 141 16.69 3.52 -11.78
CA TRP A 141 16.25 4.92 -11.82
C TRP A 141 16.60 5.58 -13.16
N ASP A 142 15.79 6.54 -13.60
CA ASP A 142 16.10 7.36 -14.76
C ASP A 142 15.44 8.74 -14.67
N TRP A 143 15.90 9.68 -15.48
CA TRP A 143 15.26 10.98 -15.64
C TRP A 143 13.93 10.87 -16.39
N GLY A 144 13.03 11.83 -16.12
CA GLY A 144 11.72 11.90 -16.75
C GLY A 144 10.59 11.66 -15.76
N THR A 145 9.38 11.61 -16.32
CA THR A 145 8.14 11.33 -15.59
C THR A 145 7.77 9.85 -15.73
N ALA A 146 6.94 9.33 -14.85
CA ALA A 146 6.44 7.96 -14.93
C ALA A 146 5.77 7.67 -16.28
N ASN A 147 5.07 8.67 -16.85
CA ASN A 147 4.43 8.56 -18.16
C ASN A 147 5.44 8.43 -19.32
N ASP A 148 6.62 9.05 -19.22
CA ASP A 148 7.66 8.94 -20.26
C ASP A 148 8.21 7.51 -20.37
N HIS A 149 8.07 6.73 -19.29
CA HIS A 149 8.57 5.36 -19.19
C HIS A 149 7.50 4.30 -19.48
N VAL A 150 6.23 4.66 -19.67
CA VAL A 150 5.18 3.67 -20.01
C VAL A 150 5.48 2.98 -21.33
N GLY A 151 5.47 1.65 -21.32
CA GLY A 151 5.85 0.81 -22.45
C GLY A 151 7.36 0.58 -22.58
N SER A 152 8.17 1.08 -21.64
CA SER A 152 9.61 0.89 -21.60
C SER A 152 10.04 -0.17 -20.56
N GLN A 153 11.33 -0.48 -20.54
CA GLN A 153 11.96 -1.29 -19.50
C GLN A 153 12.93 -0.41 -18.72
N LEU A 154 12.73 -0.32 -17.42
CA LEU A 154 13.68 0.31 -16.51
C LEU A 154 14.58 -0.78 -15.94
N GLY A 155 15.87 -0.73 -16.27
CA GLY A 155 16.88 -1.70 -15.85
C GLY A 155 18.15 -1.01 -15.36
N ALA A 156 19.02 -1.77 -14.70
CA ALA A 156 20.33 -1.24 -14.30
C ALA A 156 21.14 -0.77 -15.54
N ASN A 157 21.47 0.52 -15.58
CA ASN A 157 22.27 1.11 -16.66
C ASN A 157 23.75 1.21 -16.23
N PRO A 158 24.67 0.44 -16.84
CA PRO A 158 26.06 0.37 -16.40
C PRO A 158 26.86 1.67 -16.62
N VAL A 159 26.34 2.61 -17.42
CA VAL A 159 26.99 3.91 -17.69
C VAL A 159 26.44 5.02 -16.78
N GLN A 160 25.28 4.78 -16.17
CA GLN A 160 24.63 5.72 -15.27
C GLN A 160 25.10 5.47 -13.83
N PRO A 161 25.45 6.52 -13.07
CA PRO A 161 25.77 6.36 -11.66
C PRO A 161 24.53 5.91 -10.87
N ASP A 162 24.73 5.05 -9.88
CA ASP A 162 23.67 4.63 -8.96
C ASP A 162 23.10 5.83 -8.19
N LEU A 163 21.78 5.87 -8.01
CA LEU A 163 21.12 6.84 -7.14
C LEU A 163 21.42 6.45 -5.68
N ILE A 164 21.96 7.38 -4.90
CA ILE A 164 22.24 7.14 -3.49
C ILE A 164 21.07 7.65 -2.67
N MET A 165 20.48 6.75 -1.89
CA MET A 165 19.59 7.12 -0.79
C MET A 165 20.40 7.00 0.51
N PRO A 166 20.81 8.12 1.12
CA PRO A 166 21.75 8.12 2.23
C PRO A 166 21.11 7.52 3.48
N GLY A 167 21.95 6.87 4.28
CA GLY A 167 21.60 6.35 5.60
C GLY A 167 21.58 7.42 6.68
N GLY A 168 21.13 7.01 7.86
CA GLY A 168 21.07 7.84 9.06
C GLY A 168 19.66 8.25 9.46
N ALA A 169 18.65 7.95 8.64
CA ALA A 169 17.27 7.99 9.10
C ALA A 169 17.10 6.90 10.17
N SER A 170 16.66 7.26 11.36
CA SER A 170 16.39 6.29 12.42
C SER A 170 15.17 6.70 13.23
N VAL A 171 14.57 5.71 13.89
CA VAL A 171 13.49 5.93 14.85
C VAL A 171 13.64 4.99 16.03
N THR A 172 13.54 5.56 17.23
CA THR A 172 13.56 4.82 18.49
C THR A 172 12.14 4.54 18.94
N PHE A 173 11.88 3.34 19.44
CA PHE A 173 10.58 2.91 19.91
C PHE A 173 10.68 1.83 20.97
N THR A 174 9.69 1.75 21.87
CA THR A 174 9.46 0.56 22.69
C THR A 174 8.47 -0.37 22.02
N TYR A 175 8.55 -1.67 22.28
CA TYR A 175 7.63 -2.63 21.67
C TYR A 175 6.16 -2.23 21.84
N GLU A 176 5.79 -1.74 23.04
CA GLU A 176 4.44 -1.26 23.37
C GLU A 176 4.01 -0.02 22.56
N GLN A 177 4.95 0.76 22.03
CA GLN A 177 4.65 1.94 21.21
C GLN A 177 4.31 1.55 19.77
N ILE A 178 4.94 0.49 19.25
CA ILE A 178 4.51 -0.15 17.99
C ILE A 178 3.27 -1.03 18.23
N GLU A 179 3.11 -1.56 19.43
CA GLU A 179 1.92 -2.27 19.90
C GLU A 179 0.84 -1.36 20.49
N SER A 180 0.86 -0.02 20.33
CA SER A 180 -0.18 0.81 20.93
C SER A 180 -1.56 0.40 20.39
N PRO A 181 -2.40 -0.27 21.21
CA PRO A 181 -3.46 -1.13 20.72
C PRO A 181 -4.79 -0.38 20.75
N VAL A 182 -5.12 0.38 19.70
CA VAL A 182 -6.50 0.93 19.53
C VAL A 182 -6.95 1.06 18.06
N TYR A 183 -6.50 0.18 17.16
CA TYR A 183 -7.52 -0.50 16.37
C TYR A 183 -7.86 -1.75 17.15
N GLY A 184 -8.48 -1.57 18.32
CA GLY A 184 -8.86 -2.70 19.16
C GLY A 184 -9.63 -3.64 18.27
N ARG A 185 -9.14 -4.90 18.12
CA ARG A 185 -9.67 -5.96 17.23
C ARG A 185 -10.87 -5.39 16.51
N ARG A 186 -10.71 -4.71 15.35
CA ARG A 186 -11.85 -4.06 14.70
C ARG A 186 -12.92 -5.14 14.71
N GLN A 187 -13.96 -4.97 15.53
CA GLN A 187 -14.93 -6.04 15.67
C GLN A 187 -15.44 -6.20 14.26
N SER A 188 -15.21 -7.37 13.68
CA SER A 188 -15.58 -7.67 12.30
C SER A 188 -17.02 -7.20 12.17
N THR A 189 -17.22 -6.09 11.48
CA THR A 189 -18.54 -5.47 11.42
C THR A 189 -19.49 -6.51 10.82
N PRO A 190 -20.75 -6.59 11.22
CA PRO A 190 -21.67 -7.51 10.59
C PRO A 190 -21.65 -7.28 9.07
N PRO A 191 -21.67 -8.35 8.24
CA PRO A 191 -21.78 -8.19 6.79
C PRO A 191 -23.02 -7.36 6.45
N VAL A 192 -22.89 -6.42 5.53
CA VAL A 192 -24.01 -5.60 5.04
C VAL A 192 -24.97 -6.51 4.28
N LEU A 193 -26.24 -6.42 4.64
CA LEU A 193 -27.29 -7.24 4.09
C LEU A 193 -27.96 -6.56 2.89
N LEU A 194 -28.60 -7.34 2.04
CA LEU A 194 -29.44 -6.81 0.96
C LEU A 194 -30.59 -5.92 1.47
N SER A 195 -31.02 -6.11 2.73
CA SER A 195 -32.03 -5.26 3.36
C SER A 195 -31.54 -3.85 3.66
N ASP A 196 -30.23 -3.61 3.64
CA ASP A 196 -29.62 -2.30 3.95
C ASP A 196 -29.53 -1.40 2.70
N LEU A 197 -29.99 -1.90 1.54
CA LEU A 197 -30.04 -1.13 0.31
C LEU A 197 -31.00 0.06 0.44
N VAL A 198 -30.54 1.23 -0.01
CA VAL A 198 -31.33 2.47 0.05
C VAL A 198 -32.23 2.56 -1.18
N GLN A 199 -33.53 2.73 -0.95
CA GLN A 199 -34.49 2.92 -2.04
C GLN A 199 -34.11 4.17 -2.86
N GLY A 200 -34.08 4.01 -4.17
CA GLY A 200 -33.73 5.08 -5.11
C GLY A 200 -32.23 5.19 -5.43
N ALA A 201 -31.36 4.44 -4.75
CA ALA A 201 -29.95 4.32 -5.11
C ALA A 201 -29.75 3.28 -6.23
N PRO A 202 -28.65 3.37 -6.99
CA PRO A 202 -28.17 2.28 -7.85
C PRO A 202 -27.94 0.98 -7.08
N PHE A 203 -28.06 -0.18 -7.75
CA PHE A 203 -27.80 -1.48 -7.14
C PHE A 203 -26.52 -2.10 -7.70
N LEU A 204 -25.52 -2.31 -6.82
CA LEU A 204 -24.28 -3.02 -7.11
C LEU A 204 -24.22 -4.34 -6.32
N SER A 205 -23.61 -5.38 -6.89
CA SER A 205 -23.27 -6.62 -6.18
C SER A 205 -21.80 -6.98 -6.38
N VAL A 206 -21.22 -7.67 -5.40
CA VAL A 206 -19.84 -8.15 -5.46
C VAL A 206 -19.81 -9.67 -5.41
N GLU A 207 -19.01 -10.27 -6.29
CA GLU A 207 -18.71 -11.70 -6.30
C GLU A 207 -17.19 -11.88 -6.28
N LEU A 208 -16.71 -12.72 -5.36
CA LEU A 208 -15.30 -13.09 -5.27
C LEU A 208 -15.08 -14.46 -5.91
N SER A 209 -14.02 -14.61 -6.69
CA SER A 209 -13.58 -15.87 -7.25
C SER A 209 -12.07 -16.06 -7.01
N GLY A 210 -11.65 -17.31 -6.86
CA GLY A 210 -10.25 -17.64 -6.57
C GLY A 210 -10.07 -19.16 -6.47
N PRO A 211 -8.82 -19.62 -6.38
CA PRO A 211 -8.50 -21.02 -6.18
C PRO A 211 -8.96 -21.52 -4.81
N ASP A 212 -9.15 -22.83 -4.67
CA ASP A 212 -9.41 -23.53 -3.41
C ASP A 212 -8.13 -24.06 -2.74
N THR A 213 -7.04 -24.13 -3.51
CA THR A 213 -5.72 -24.57 -3.08
C THR A 213 -4.65 -23.73 -3.75
N ILE A 214 -3.65 -23.29 -2.99
CA ILE A 214 -2.51 -22.51 -3.51
C ILE A 214 -1.19 -23.09 -3.02
N ASP A 215 -0.20 -23.09 -3.89
CA ASP A 215 1.20 -23.39 -3.54
C ASP A 215 2.00 -22.09 -3.35
N THR A 216 3.25 -22.23 -2.91
CA THR A 216 4.11 -21.10 -2.53
C THR A 216 5.05 -20.63 -3.65
N GLU A 217 5.11 -21.34 -4.79
CA GLU A 217 6.01 -21.00 -5.90
C GLU A 217 5.29 -20.23 -7.01
N GLU A 218 4.00 -20.49 -7.22
CA GLU A 218 3.18 -19.79 -8.22
C GLU A 218 2.42 -18.60 -7.63
N ASP A 219 2.24 -17.56 -8.46
CA ASP A 219 1.40 -16.42 -8.12
C ASP A 219 -0.07 -16.78 -8.33
N HIS A 220 -0.79 -16.93 -7.22
CA HIS A 220 -2.23 -17.20 -7.19
C HIS A 220 -3.02 -15.91 -6.94
N PHE A 221 -4.16 -15.75 -7.62
CA PHE A 221 -4.93 -14.50 -7.60
C PHE A 221 -6.38 -14.69 -7.12
N VAL A 222 -6.87 -13.70 -6.38
CA VAL A 222 -8.31 -13.50 -6.15
C VAL A 222 -8.81 -12.50 -7.18
N SER A 223 -10.02 -12.74 -7.70
CA SER A 223 -10.72 -11.81 -8.57
C SER A 223 -12.02 -11.34 -7.92
N CYS A 224 -12.22 -10.02 -7.91
CA CYS A 224 -13.41 -9.33 -7.43
C CYS A 224 -14.20 -8.82 -8.63
N HIS A 225 -15.46 -9.23 -8.71
CA HIS A 225 -16.39 -8.87 -9.78
C HIS A 225 -17.47 -7.96 -9.20
N VAL A 226 -17.48 -6.69 -9.60
CA VAL A 226 -18.48 -5.71 -9.19
C VAL A 226 -19.45 -5.50 -10.34
N ARG A 227 -20.71 -5.93 -10.17
CA ARG A 227 -21.74 -5.83 -11.20
C ARG A 227 -22.74 -4.74 -10.86
N TYR A 228 -23.03 -3.89 -11.84
CA TYR A 228 -24.10 -2.91 -11.77
C TYR A 228 -25.39 -3.48 -12.35
N HIS A 229 -26.45 -3.56 -11.55
CA HIS A 229 -27.74 -4.14 -11.96
C HIS A 229 -28.74 -3.11 -12.48
N GLY A 230 -28.43 -1.83 -12.37
CA GLY A 230 -29.31 -0.73 -12.76
C GLY A 230 -29.79 0.11 -11.59
N SER A 231 -30.57 1.13 -11.92
CA SER A 231 -31.18 2.08 -10.99
C SER A 231 -32.56 2.47 -11.52
N PRO A 232 -33.40 3.21 -10.79
CA PRO A 232 -34.68 3.68 -11.34
C PRO A 232 -34.56 4.52 -12.62
N THR A 233 -33.36 4.99 -12.97
CA THR A 233 -33.09 5.77 -14.19
C THR A 233 -32.38 4.98 -15.28
N ASP A 234 -31.85 3.79 -14.98
CA ASP A 234 -30.98 2.97 -15.84
C ASP A 234 -29.86 3.74 -16.56
N ARG A 235 -29.44 4.87 -15.99
CA ARG A 235 -28.27 5.60 -16.46
C ARG A 235 -26.97 4.89 -16.03
N PRO A 236 -25.87 5.08 -16.77
CA PRO A 236 -24.55 4.74 -16.30
C PRO A 236 -24.27 5.44 -14.95
N ILE A 237 -23.46 4.81 -14.13
CA ILE A 237 -22.95 5.40 -12.88
C ILE A 237 -21.44 5.44 -12.93
N THR A 238 -20.87 6.46 -12.31
CA THR A 238 -19.45 6.53 -11.98
C THR A 238 -19.30 6.54 -10.48
N PHE A 239 -18.47 5.65 -9.94
CA PHE A 239 -18.28 5.50 -8.50
C PHE A 239 -16.82 5.20 -8.16
N ARG A 240 -16.41 5.50 -6.93
CA ARG A 240 -15.06 5.20 -6.47
C ARG A 240 -14.97 3.80 -5.87
N ASP A 241 -13.95 3.04 -6.23
CA ASP A 241 -13.75 1.65 -5.80
C ASP A 241 -13.21 1.49 -4.36
N HIS A 242 -12.96 2.61 -3.67
CA HIS A 242 -12.45 2.70 -2.28
C HIS A 242 -13.05 1.69 -1.32
N VAL A 243 -14.38 1.55 -1.32
CA VAL A 243 -15.08 0.67 -0.37
C VAL A 243 -14.74 -0.81 -0.59
N ILE A 244 -14.44 -1.22 -1.82
CA ILE A 244 -14.11 -2.60 -2.18
C ILE A 244 -12.84 -3.01 -1.44
N TRP A 245 -11.84 -2.17 -1.53
CA TRP A 245 -10.57 -2.35 -0.88
C TRP A 245 -10.69 -2.15 0.64
N GLU A 246 -11.46 -1.14 1.09
CA GLU A 246 -11.65 -0.88 2.52
C GLU A 246 -12.35 -2.05 3.21
N GLN A 247 -13.22 -2.81 2.56
CA GLN A 247 -14.08 -3.83 3.22
C GLN A 247 -13.81 -5.28 2.79
N CYS A 248 -12.83 -5.52 1.93
CA CYS A 248 -12.31 -6.87 1.72
C CYS A 248 -11.50 -7.29 2.96
N ARG A 249 -11.79 -8.46 3.51
CA ARG A 249 -11.18 -8.96 4.76
C ARG A 249 -10.67 -10.37 4.57
N SER A 250 -9.47 -10.63 5.10
CA SER A 250 -8.84 -11.95 5.20
C SER A 250 -9.02 -12.52 6.60
N TYR A 251 -9.29 -13.82 6.66
CA TYR A 251 -9.43 -14.58 7.90
C TYR A 251 -8.57 -15.84 7.82
N ARG A 252 -7.91 -16.21 8.92
CA ARG A 252 -7.21 -17.50 9.06
C ARG A 252 -8.06 -18.41 9.94
N LEU A 253 -8.15 -19.68 9.58
CA LEU A 253 -8.84 -20.69 10.37
C LEU A 253 -7.92 -21.15 11.52
N GLU A 254 -8.28 -20.80 12.75
CA GLU A 254 -7.54 -21.16 13.95
C GLU A 254 -8.47 -21.88 14.94
N ASN A 255 -8.10 -23.09 15.38
CA ASN A 255 -8.88 -23.88 16.34
C ASN A 255 -10.36 -24.07 15.94
N GLY A 256 -10.67 -24.12 14.64
CA GLY A 256 -12.03 -24.26 14.10
C GLY A 256 -12.82 -22.95 14.01
N PHE A 257 -12.21 -21.80 14.30
CA PHE A 257 -12.83 -20.48 14.22
C PHE A 257 -12.09 -19.59 13.20
N TRP A 258 -12.83 -18.71 12.53
CA TRP A 258 -12.26 -17.75 11.60
C TRP A 258 -11.80 -16.51 12.36
N GLU A 259 -10.50 -16.39 12.54
CA GLU A 259 -9.88 -15.20 13.14
C GLU A 259 -9.55 -14.20 12.05
N LEU A 260 -9.98 -12.95 12.25
CA LEU A 260 -9.65 -11.85 11.35
C LEU A 260 -8.14 -11.63 11.38
N LYS A 261 -7.51 -11.74 10.21
CA LYS A 261 -6.10 -11.39 10.02
C LYS A 261 -6.07 -10.18 9.12
N GLU A 262 -6.10 -9.00 9.72
CA GLU A 262 -5.83 -7.80 8.95
C GLU A 262 -4.38 -7.89 8.48
N SER A 263 -4.17 -8.09 7.17
CA SER A 263 -2.87 -7.80 6.60
C SER A 263 -2.64 -6.31 6.82
N GLY A 264 -1.47 -6.01 7.38
CA GLY A 264 -1.11 -4.65 7.68
C GLY A 264 -0.94 -3.90 6.37
N CYS A 265 -1.99 -3.24 5.89
CA CYS A 265 -1.82 -2.05 5.08
C CYS A 265 -2.41 -0.86 5.84
N PRO A 266 -1.82 -0.47 7.00
CA PRO A 266 -2.21 0.75 7.67
C PRO A 266 -1.55 1.92 6.94
N GLY A 267 -2.01 2.17 5.72
CA GLY A 267 -2.09 3.48 5.11
C GLY A 267 -0.83 4.27 4.89
N ILE A 268 -0.49 4.51 3.63
CA ILE A 268 0.13 5.77 3.22
C ILE A 268 -0.74 6.91 3.78
N PHE A 269 -0.32 7.63 4.83
CA PHE A 269 -0.91 8.92 5.16
C PHE A 269 0.13 9.96 4.74
N LEU A 270 -0.15 10.70 3.68
CA LEU A 270 0.57 11.93 3.44
C LEU A 270 -0.15 13.01 4.28
N ASP A 271 0.58 13.71 5.15
CA ASP A 271 0.15 14.96 5.85
C ASP A 271 -0.06 16.13 4.85
N ASP A 272 -0.22 15.82 3.57
CA ASP A 272 -0.41 16.76 2.50
C ASP A 272 -1.90 17.19 2.45
N PRO A 273 -2.20 18.41 2.00
CA PRO A 273 -3.59 18.86 1.83
C PRO A 273 -4.28 18.00 0.78
N ASP A 274 -5.58 17.70 0.97
CA ASP A 274 -6.36 16.90 0.01
C ASP A 274 -6.06 17.31 -1.44
N ILE A 275 -5.72 16.32 -2.27
CA ILE A 275 -5.44 16.56 -3.68
C ILE A 275 -6.75 16.67 -4.42
N ALA A 276 -6.88 17.72 -5.22
CA ALA A 276 -7.90 17.83 -6.23
C ALA A 276 -7.58 16.89 -7.39
N VAL A 277 -8.38 15.85 -7.57
CA VAL A 277 -8.29 14.93 -8.70
C VAL A 277 -9.49 15.10 -9.61
N LYS A 278 -9.28 14.91 -10.91
CA LYS A 278 -10.37 14.85 -11.88
C LYS A 278 -10.89 13.43 -11.97
N VAL A 279 -12.21 13.28 -11.85
CA VAL A 279 -12.88 11.97 -11.86
C VAL A 279 -12.58 11.19 -13.14
N ALA A 280 -12.51 11.86 -14.29
CA ALA A 280 -12.25 11.21 -15.57
C ALA A 280 -10.80 10.77 -15.79
N GLU A 281 -9.85 11.28 -15.01
CA GLU A 281 -8.41 11.05 -15.18
C GLU A 281 -7.84 10.09 -14.10
N ASP A 282 -8.60 9.82 -13.03
CA ASP A 282 -8.16 9.01 -11.89
C ASP A 282 -8.71 7.58 -11.96
N GLY A 283 -7.81 6.59 -11.86
CA GLY A 283 -8.15 5.17 -12.04
C GLY A 283 -8.99 4.55 -10.92
N SER A 284 -9.20 5.24 -9.79
CA SER A 284 -10.09 4.76 -8.73
C SER A 284 -11.57 5.00 -9.03
N PHE A 285 -11.90 5.77 -10.08
CA PHE A 285 -13.27 6.03 -10.51
C PHE A 285 -13.66 5.12 -11.67
N ILE A 286 -14.68 4.31 -11.42
CA ILE A 286 -15.16 3.28 -12.34
C ILE A 286 -16.53 3.66 -12.87
N THR A 287 -16.68 3.69 -14.20
CA THR A 287 -17.98 3.81 -14.85
C THR A 287 -18.54 2.44 -15.20
N LEU A 288 -19.81 2.21 -14.86
CA LEU A 288 -20.57 1.03 -15.30
C LEU A 288 -21.93 1.43 -15.87
N ARG A 289 -22.34 0.77 -16.95
CA ARG A 289 -23.72 0.75 -17.46
C ARG A 289 -24.52 -0.38 -16.81
N PRO A 290 -25.86 -0.31 -16.77
CA PRO A 290 -26.66 -1.41 -16.25
C PRO A 290 -26.33 -2.73 -16.98
N GLY A 291 -26.04 -3.77 -16.21
CA GLY A 291 -25.60 -5.08 -16.68
C GLY A 291 -24.09 -5.24 -16.82
N GLU A 292 -23.30 -4.16 -16.78
CA GLU A 292 -21.84 -4.25 -16.87
C GLU A 292 -21.20 -4.70 -15.56
N CYS A 293 -19.98 -5.23 -15.70
CA CYS A 293 -19.20 -5.80 -14.62
C CYS A 293 -17.77 -5.27 -14.70
N TRP A 294 -17.30 -4.69 -13.61
CA TRP A 294 -15.89 -4.37 -13.42
C TRP A 294 -15.20 -5.51 -12.69
N ILE A 295 -13.99 -5.85 -13.14
CA ILE A 295 -13.20 -6.96 -12.60
C ILE A 295 -11.86 -6.42 -12.15
N ASN A 296 -11.46 -6.79 -10.94
CA ASN A 296 -10.15 -6.46 -10.39
C ASN A 296 -9.57 -7.67 -9.66
N SER A 297 -8.24 -7.84 -9.69
CA SER A 297 -7.58 -9.02 -9.14
C SER A 297 -6.31 -8.65 -8.38
N TRP A 298 -6.00 -9.41 -7.32
CA TRP A 298 -4.80 -9.22 -6.51
C TRP A 298 -4.15 -10.57 -6.14
N SER A 299 -2.83 -10.57 -5.94
CA SER A 299 -2.07 -11.76 -5.53
C SER A 299 -2.39 -12.13 -4.08
N ILE A 300 -2.64 -13.41 -3.82
CA ILE A 300 -3.07 -13.91 -2.50
C ILE A 300 -1.95 -13.77 -1.49
N LEU A 301 -0.79 -14.38 -1.75
CA LEU A 301 0.31 -14.47 -0.79
C LEU A 301 0.96 -13.11 -0.52
N HIS A 302 0.87 -12.16 -1.45
CA HIS A 302 1.30 -10.79 -1.23
C HIS A 302 0.34 -9.98 -0.32
N ASN A 303 -0.89 -10.46 -0.10
CA ASN A 303 -1.92 -9.74 0.65
C ASN A 303 -2.34 -10.42 1.97
N ILE A 304 -1.72 -11.56 2.32
CA ILE A 304 -1.88 -12.19 3.64
C ILE A 304 -0.53 -12.31 4.33
N ASP A 305 -0.49 -11.94 5.62
CA ASP A 305 0.72 -11.99 6.42
C ASP A 305 0.74 -13.22 7.33
N GLY A 306 1.94 -13.74 7.63
CA GLY A 306 2.15 -14.79 8.65
C GLY A 306 1.43 -16.10 8.32
N TRP A 307 1.37 -16.45 7.04
CA TRP A 307 0.82 -17.71 6.59
C TRP A 307 1.84 -18.85 6.73
N GLU A 308 1.35 -20.05 6.95
CA GLU A 308 2.13 -21.28 7.05
C GLU A 308 1.56 -22.36 6.12
N ILE A 309 2.41 -23.29 5.68
CA ILE A 309 1.96 -24.46 4.92
C ILE A 309 0.96 -25.26 5.78
N GLY A 310 -0.18 -25.60 5.17
CA GLY A 310 -1.28 -26.29 5.81
C GLY A 310 -2.40 -25.35 6.29
N ASP A 311 -2.16 -24.05 6.34
CA ASP A 311 -3.18 -23.06 6.71
C ASP A 311 -4.38 -23.05 5.78
N THR A 312 -5.54 -22.72 6.36
CA THR A 312 -6.75 -22.42 5.61
C THR A 312 -7.14 -20.97 5.85
N TRP A 313 -7.34 -20.25 4.75
CA TRP A 313 -7.66 -18.83 4.74
C TRP A 313 -8.98 -18.57 4.03
N ARG A 314 -9.60 -17.44 4.34
CA ARG A 314 -10.86 -16.99 3.75
C ARG A 314 -10.80 -15.51 3.39
N TYR A 315 -11.22 -15.17 2.18
CA TYR A 315 -11.57 -13.78 1.83
C TYR A 315 -13.08 -13.58 1.84
N LEU A 316 -13.51 -12.43 2.33
CA LEU A 316 -14.89 -11.98 2.31
C LEU A 316 -14.94 -10.46 2.15
N PHE A 317 -15.67 -9.98 1.15
CA PHE A 317 -16.07 -8.58 1.09
C PHE A 317 -17.29 -8.38 1.98
N LYS A 318 -17.15 -7.55 3.02
CA LYS A 318 -18.17 -7.37 4.06
C LYS A 318 -19.33 -6.47 3.63
N GLY A 319 -19.25 -5.85 2.46
CA GLY A 319 -20.16 -4.79 2.07
C GLY A 319 -19.82 -3.47 2.73
N GLY A 320 -20.33 -2.38 2.17
CA GLY A 320 -20.06 -1.04 2.66
C GLY A 320 -20.79 0.05 1.89
N THR A 321 -20.62 1.28 2.33
CA THR A 321 -21.15 2.46 1.63
C THR A 321 -20.05 3.06 0.78
N VAL A 322 -20.34 3.26 -0.50
CA VAL A 322 -19.47 3.98 -1.44
C VAL A 322 -19.33 5.42 -0.96
N ASP A 323 -18.09 5.92 -0.87
CA ASP A 323 -17.80 7.27 -0.42
C ASP A 323 -18.21 8.32 -1.47
N TRP A 324 -17.98 8.04 -2.75
CA TRP A 324 -18.38 8.92 -3.85
C TRP A 324 -18.99 8.20 -5.05
N TRP A 325 -20.13 8.72 -5.54
CA TRP A 325 -20.73 8.30 -6.82
C TRP A 325 -21.61 9.38 -7.46
N ASP A 326 -21.79 9.28 -8.79
CA ASP A 326 -22.74 10.09 -9.57
C ASP A 326 -23.28 9.34 -10.80
N TYR A 327 -24.35 9.86 -11.40
CA TYR A 327 -24.87 9.40 -12.68
C TYR A 327 -24.12 10.02 -13.85
N GLY A 328 -23.80 9.20 -14.84
CA GLY A 328 -23.07 9.59 -16.03
C GLY A 328 -21.80 8.76 -16.19
N GLY A 329 -21.23 8.80 -17.40
CA GLY A 329 -19.91 8.24 -17.66
C GLY A 329 -18.78 9.24 -17.42
N LEU A 330 -17.53 8.77 -17.55
CA LEU A 330 -16.35 9.64 -17.42
C LEU A 330 -16.40 10.88 -18.33
N ASP A 331 -16.98 10.77 -19.54
CA ASP A 331 -17.15 11.92 -20.45
C ASP A 331 -18.05 13.02 -19.85
N GLU A 332 -19.12 12.65 -19.15
CA GLU A 332 -20.01 13.59 -18.43
C GLU A 332 -19.32 14.17 -17.19
N HIS A 333 -18.30 13.47 -16.67
CA HIS A 333 -17.53 13.86 -15.49
C HIS A 333 -16.13 14.40 -15.84
N ALA A 334 -15.86 14.77 -17.09
CA ALA A 334 -14.55 15.25 -17.55
C ALA A 334 -14.03 16.47 -16.75
N ASP A 335 -14.94 17.36 -16.38
CA ASP A 335 -14.65 18.57 -15.59
C ASP A 335 -14.97 18.39 -14.08
N THR A 336 -15.41 17.20 -13.66
CA THR A 336 -15.74 16.94 -12.26
C THR A 336 -14.44 16.75 -11.47
N THR A 337 -14.25 17.61 -10.47
CA THR A 337 -13.10 17.55 -9.57
C THR A 337 -13.56 17.19 -8.16
N VAL A 338 -12.85 16.27 -7.53
CA VAL A 338 -13.08 15.87 -6.14
C VAL A 338 -11.78 16.00 -5.34
N LYS A 339 -11.90 16.28 -4.06
CA LYS A 339 -10.75 16.28 -3.15
C LYS A 339 -10.63 14.94 -2.46
N LEU A 340 -9.48 14.31 -2.67
CA LEU A 340 -9.10 13.09 -1.99
C LEU A 340 -8.05 13.41 -0.93
N PRO A 341 -8.21 12.91 0.31
CA PRO A 341 -7.08 12.82 1.20
C PRO A 341 -6.02 12.00 0.49
N LEU A 342 -4.75 12.36 0.66
CA LEU A 342 -3.66 11.59 0.08
C LEU A 342 -3.48 10.20 0.70
N HIS A 343 -4.38 9.84 1.60
CA HIS A 343 -4.49 8.49 2.11
C HIS A 343 -5.29 7.60 1.13
N PRO A 344 -4.74 6.47 0.63
CA PRO A 344 -5.46 5.57 -0.28
C PRO A 344 -6.80 5.09 0.28
N TRP A 345 -6.90 4.98 1.61
CA TRP A 345 -8.11 4.59 2.33
C TRP A 345 -8.95 5.76 2.85
N GLY A 346 -8.55 7.00 2.55
CA GLY A 346 -9.33 8.16 2.93
C GLY A 346 -10.49 8.39 1.96
N ARG A 347 -11.60 8.88 2.50
CA ARG A 347 -12.85 9.13 1.77
C ARG A 347 -12.80 10.48 1.07
N VAL A 348 -13.55 10.66 -0.02
CA VAL A 348 -13.73 11.98 -0.65
C VAL A 348 -14.15 13.00 0.40
N SER A 349 -13.40 14.10 0.50
CA SER A 349 -13.65 15.18 1.47
C SER A 349 -14.46 16.33 0.88
N ASP A 350 -14.39 16.53 -0.45
CA ASP A 350 -15.12 17.58 -1.15
C ASP A 350 -15.49 17.11 -2.58
N PRO A 351 -16.79 17.04 -2.92
CA PRO A 351 -17.93 17.27 -2.04
C PRO A 351 -18.13 16.12 -1.05
N ALA A 352 -18.24 16.41 0.25
CA ALA A 352 -18.33 15.42 1.33
C ALA A 352 -19.60 14.54 1.30
N ASP A 353 -20.70 15.05 0.70
CA ASP A 353 -22.05 14.47 0.87
C ASP A 353 -22.69 14.00 -0.44
N ASN A 354 -21.91 13.59 -1.44
CA ASN A 354 -22.44 13.10 -2.71
C ASN A 354 -23.48 14.04 -3.35
N GLY A 355 -23.36 15.35 -3.13
CA GLY A 355 -24.32 16.35 -3.64
C GLY A 355 -25.78 16.15 -3.19
N GLY A 356 -26.04 15.44 -2.07
CA GLY A 356 -27.40 15.14 -1.59
C GLY A 356 -28.05 13.90 -2.22
N ARG A 357 -27.30 13.10 -2.99
CA ARG A 357 -27.75 11.82 -3.56
C ARG A 357 -28.00 10.76 -2.48
N PRO A 358 -28.82 9.73 -2.76
CA PRO A 358 -28.98 8.63 -1.82
C PRO A 358 -27.64 7.88 -1.63
N LYS A 359 -27.45 7.31 -0.45
CA LYS A 359 -26.25 6.52 -0.15
C LYS A 359 -26.24 5.26 -1.02
N LEU A 360 -25.15 5.05 -1.74
CA LEU A 360 -24.93 3.83 -2.51
C LEU A 360 -24.29 2.78 -1.60
N VAL A 361 -25.05 1.75 -1.28
CA VAL A 361 -24.65 0.65 -0.40
C VAL A 361 -24.42 -0.59 -1.24
N ILE A 362 -23.28 -1.24 -1.03
CA ILE A 362 -22.93 -2.51 -1.66
C ILE A 362 -23.03 -3.61 -0.59
N PRO A 363 -23.84 -4.66 -0.81
CA PRO A 363 -23.98 -5.76 0.14
C PRO A 363 -22.72 -6.64 0.19
N ALA A 364 -22.62 -7.48 1.20
CA ALA A 364 -21.55 -8.45 1.32
C ALA A 364 -21.52 -9.45 0.16
N SER A 365 -20.32 -9.94 -0.19
CA SER A 365 -20.12 -10.95 -1.22
C SER A 365 -20.28 -12.37 -0.68
N ASN A 366 -20.12 -13.36 -1.57
CA ASN A 366 -19.73 -14.70 -1.17
C ASN A 366 -18.33 -14.70 -0.51
N ALA A 367 -18.03 -15.75 0.25
CA ALA A 367 -16.69 -16.03 0.72
C ALA A 367 -15.96 -16.95 -0.25
N ILE A 368 -14.66 -16.79 -0.36
CA ILE A 368 -13.76 -17.78 -0.96
C ILE A 368 -12.83 -18.30 0.12
N GLU A 369 -12.54 -19.60 0.08
CA GLU A 369 -11.69 -20.29 1.05
C GLU A 369 -10.61 -21.05 0.28
N PHE A 370 -9.39 -20.97 0.77
CA PHE A 370 -8.26 -21.62 0.13
C PHE A 370 -7.30 -22.21 1.16
N ARG A 371 -6.63 -23.30 0.77
CA ARG A 371 -5.61 -23.95 1.59
C ARG A 371 -4.23 -23.75 0.99
N ILE A 372 -3.25 -23.46 1.84
CA ILE A 372 -1.84 -23.36 1.45
C ILE A 372 -1.23 -24.75 1.56
N VAL A 373 -0.64 -25.23 0.47
CA VAL A 373 -0.04 -26.57 0.39
C VAL A 373 1.43 -26.49 -0.01
N GLU A 374 2.18 -27.52 0.35
CA GLU A 374 3.49 -27.77 -0.23
C GLU A 374 3.30 -28.27 -1.66
N LYS A 375 4.22 -27.91 -2.55
CA LYS A 375 4.20 -28.41 -3.93
C LYS A 375 4.48 -29.91 -3.96
N GLU A 376 3.72 -30.65 -4.76
CA GLU A 376 4.00 -32.05 -5.08
C GLU A 376 5.18 -32.23 -6.05
#